data_AF-A0A3L6L523-F1
#
_entry.id   AF-A0A3L6L523-F1
#
_cell.length_a   1.000
_cell.length_b   1.000
_cell.length_c   1.000
_cell.angle_alpha   90.00
_cell.angle_beta   90.00
_cell.angle_gamma   90.00
#
_symmetry.space_group_name_H-M   'P 1'
#
loop_
_entity.id
_entity.type
_entity.pdbx_description
1 polymer ?
#
loop_
_entity_poly.entity_id
_entity_poly.type
_entity_poly.pdbx_seq_one_letter_code
_entity_poly.pdbx_strand_id
1 'polypeptide(L)'
;MLATWTLCALLAVSAGKAATQGALGKDKWKPLADFSKTLEKMPGRILAITKQNLNYINSLAVNAAQAEVASSTAQEGEQARAWAAIAESLRHLHAQRVAEQESKTTAALTAVARGELLRGHIAKFFKVTTTASGGPSKGFLSTSDAGAGAGNVKQTISALDAGCTQRRTRNLYRTGK
;
A
#
# COMPACT_ATOMS: atom_id res chain seq x y z
N MET A 1 -13.64 -14.44 -1.65
CA MET A 1 -13.12 -15.36 -2.69
C MET A 1 -12.30 -14.66 -3.80
N LEU A 2 -11.83 -13.41 -3.61
CA LEU A 2 -11.04 -12.67 -4.62
C LEU A 2 -9.52 -12.74 -4.41
N ALA A 3 -9.05 -13.20 -3.24
CA ALA A 3 -7.63 -13.22 -2.89
C ALA A 3 -6.84 -14.41 -3.49
N THR A 4 -7.54 -15.45 -3.94
CA THR A 4 -6.91 -16.67 -4.48
C THR A 4 -6.52 -16.51 -5.95
N TRP A 5 -7.23 -15.66 -6.69
CA TRP A 5 -7.02 -15.48 -8.14
C TRP A 5 -5.78 -14.64 -8.48
N THR A 6 -5.41 -13.66 -7.64
CA THR A 6 -4.17 -12.88 -7.83
C THR A 6 -2.91 -13.68 -7.52
N LEU A 7 -2.98 -14.67 -6.62
CA LEU A 7 -1.84 -15.55 -6.32
C LEU A 7 -1.60 -16.57 -7.45
N CYS A 8 -2.66 -17.09 -8.05
CA CYS A 8 -2.57 -17.96 -9.24
C CYS A 8 -2.04 -17.22 -10.47
N ALA A 9 -2.34 -15.92 -10.63
CA ALA A 9 -1.73 -15.11 -11.70
C ALA A 9 -0.22 -14.87 -11.48
N LEU A 10 0.25 -14.83 -10.23
CA LEU A 10 1.68 -14.72 -9.90
C LEU A 10 2.44 -16.04 -10.16
N LEU A 11 1.79 -17.19 -9.92
CA LEU A 11 2.31 -18.52 -10.26
C LEU A 11 2.18 -18.85 -11.75
N ALA A 12 1.24 -18.23 -12.46
CA ALA A 12 1.03 -18.33 -13.89
C ALA A 12 1.84 -17.31 -14.71
N VAL A 13 2.96 -16.80 -14.17
CA VAL A 13 4.13 -16.52 -15.01
C VAL A 13 4.66 -17.87 -15.50
N SER A 14 3.85 -18.57 -16.29
CA SER A 14 4.28 -19.68 -17.13
C SER A 14 5.41 -19.12 -17.97
N ALA A 15 6.56 -19.77 -17.86
CA ALA A 15 7.83 -19.45 -18.48
C ALA A 15 7.69 -19.00 -19.95
N GLY A 16 7.39 -17.71 -20.15
CA GLY A 16 7.46 -17.05 -21.45
C GLY A 16 8.93 -16.76 -21.70
N LYS A 17 9.63 -17.74 -22.27
CA LYS A 17 11.03 -17.58 -22.66
C LYS A 17 11.10 -16.47 -23.72
N ALA A 18 11.93 -15.44 -23.49
CA ALA A 18 12.21 -14.42 -24.49
C ALA A 18 12.96 -15.02 -25.69
N ALA A 19 13.86 -15.97 -25.45
CA ALA A 19 14.62 -16.68 -26.48
C ALA A 19 14.98 -18.10 -26.01
N THR A 20 15.51 -18.91 -26.94
CA THR A 20 15.88 -20.35 -26.81
C THR A 20 16.71 -20.70 -25.58
N GLN A 21 17.34 -19.71 -24.91
CA GLN A 21 18.18 -19.89 -23.72
C GLN A 21 17.52 -19.54 -22.36
N GLY A 22 16.21 -19.27 -22.31
CA GLY A 22 15.46 -19.29 -21.04
C GLY A 22 15.40 -18.00 -20.22
N ALA A 23 15.83 -16.86 -20.75
CA ALA A 23 15.64 -15.55 -20.10
C ALA A 23 14.15 -15.18 -20.02
N LEU A 24 13.75 -14.56 -18.90
CA LEU A 24 12.39 -14.07 -18.68
C LEU A 24 12.14 -12.80 -19.52
N GLY A 25 11.09 -12.82 -20.34
CA GLY A 25 10.69 -11.68 -21.19
C GLY A 25 10.24 -10.46 -20.39
N LYS A 26 10.40 -9.27 -20.98
CA LYS A 26 10.00 -7.99 -20.40
C LYS A 26 8.51 -7.95 -20.07
N ASP A 27 7.66 -8.47 -20.93
CA ASP A 27 6.23 -8.67 -20.70
C ASP A 27 5.91 -9.42 -19.40
N LYS A 28 6.81 -10.29 -18.93
CA LYS A 28 6.63 -11.06 -17.70
C LYS A 28 7.20 -10.38 -16.47
N TRP A 29 8.41 -9.84 -16.56
CA TRP A 29 9.07 -9.27 -15.37
C TRP A 29 8.68 -7.81 -15.11
N LYS A 30 8.35 -7.03 -16.15
CA LYS A 30 8.00 -5.61 -15.97
C LYS A 30 6.75 -5.40 -15.10
N PRO A 31 5.64 -6.14 -15.28
CA PRO A 31 4.48 -6.01 -14.39
C PRO A 31 4.81 -6.27 -12.92
N LEU A 32 5.71 -7.21 -12.63
CA LEU A 32 6.15 -7.50 -11.26
C LEU A 32 6.95 -6.32 -10.66
N ALA A 33 7.82 -5.69 -11.45
CA ALA A 33 8.55 -4.49 -11.04
C ALA A 33 7.61 -3.30 -10.80
N ASP A 34 6.62 -3.09 -11.68
CA ASP A 34 5.63 -2.03 -11.55
C ASP A 34 4.69 -2.26 -10.35
N PHE A 35 4.34 -3.52 -10.07
CA PHE A 35 3.60 -3.90 -8.88
C PHE A 35 4.38 -3.61 -7.59
N SER A 36 5.69 -3.91 -7.56
CA SER A 36 6.57 -3.56 -6.43
C SER A 36 6.58 -2.04 -6.14
N LYS A 37 6.58 -1.19 -7.18
CA LYS A 37 6.47 0.27 -7.04
C LYS A 37 5.09 0.70 -6.52
N THR A 38 4.04 -0.04 -6.85
CA THR A 38 2.71 0.21 -6.30
C THR A 38 2.67 -0.12 -4.80
N LEU A 39 3.27 -1.24 -4.39
CA LEU A 39 3.37 -1.62 -2.98
C LEU A 39 4.16 -0.60 -2.14
N GLU A 40 5.21 0.01 -2.71
CA GLU A 40 5.99 1.05 -2.04
C GLU A 40 5.14 2.26 -1.59
N LYS A 41 4.09 2.61 -2.36
CA LYS A 41 3.21 3.75 -2.05
C LYS A 41 2.14 3.40 -1.00
N MET A 42 1.92 2.12 -0.74
CA MET A 42 0.82 1.64 0.08
C MET A 42 0.90 2.13 1.54
N PRO A 43 2.06 2.14 2.25
CA PRO A 43 2.13 2.68 3.61
C PRO A 43 1.72 4.15 3.70
N GLY A 44 2.17 4.98 2.76
CA GLY A 44 1.82 6.40 2.72
C GLY A 44 0.34 6.64 2.46
N ARG A 45 -0.26 5.86 1.55
CA ARG A 45 -1.71 5.91 1.26
C ARG A 45 -2.55 5.49 2.45
N ILE A 46 -2.17 4.40 3.11
CA ILE A 46 -2.86 3.91 4.31
C ILE A 46 -2.78 4.95 5.43
N LEU A 47 -1.61 5.55 5.66
CA LEU A 47 -1.45 6.63 6.65
C LEU A 47 -2.36 7.82 6.36
N ALA A 48 -2.46 8.25 5.09
CA ALA A 48 -3.33 9.36 4.70
C ALA A 48 -4.80 9.06 5.00
N ILE A 49 -5.28 7.86 4.64
CA ILE A 49 -6.65 7.43 4.92
C ILE A 49 -6.91 7.36 6.44
N THR A 50 -5.99 6.79 7.21
CA THR A 50 -6.12 6.71 8.67
C THR A 50 -6.20 8.09 9.30
N LYS A 51 -5.38 9.05 8.85
CA LYS A 51 -5.46 10.44 9.32
C LYS A 51 -6.79 11.10 8.96
N GLN A 52 -7.27 10.91 7.73
CA GLN A 52 -8.56 11.44 7.31
C GLN A 52 -9.71 10.89 8.16
N ASN A 53 -9.68 9.59 8.47
CA ASN A 53 -10.67 8.95 9.34
C ASN A 53 -10.62 9.51 10.77
N LEU A 54 -9.42 9.69 11.34
CA LEU A 54 -9.26 10.29 12.67
C LEU A 54 -9.78 11.72 12.72
N ASN A 55 -9.47 12.53 11.71
CA ASN A 55 -9.97 13.89 11.61
C ASN A 55 -11.50 13.91 11.51
N TYR A 56 -12.09 12.99 10.75
CA TYR A 56 -13.53 12.86 10.64
C TYR A 56 -14.17 12.47 11.98
N ILE A 57 -13.63 11.46 12.68
CA ILE A 57 -14.09 11.07 14.02
C ILE A 57 -14.04 12.27 14.97
N ASN A 58 -12.93 13.00 15.02
CA ASN A 58 -12.81 14.19 15.86
C ASN A 58 -13.84 15.27 15.49
N SER A 59 -14.09 15.47 14.19
CA SER A 59 -15.10 16.44 13.75
C SER A 59 -16.52 16.07 14.18
N LEU A 60 -16.86 14.78 14.27
CA LEU A 60 -18.15 14.34 14.79
C LEU A 60 -18.33 14.71 16.26
N ALA A 61 -17.29 14.53 17.08
CA ALA A 61 -17.32 14.91 18.50
C ALA A 61 -17.47 16.42 18.69
N VAL A 62 -16.73 17.22 17.90
CA VAL A 62 -16.83 18.69 17.92
C VAL A 62 -18.22 19.15 17.49
N ASN A 63 -18.74 18.62 16.38
CA ASN A 63 -20.07 19.00 15.88
C ASN A 63 -21.19 18.58 16.84
N ALA A 64 -21.05 17.44 17.53
CA ALA A 64 -21.99 17.03 18.56
C ALA A 64 -22.01 18.04 19.72
N ALA A 65 -20.85 18.44 20.23
CA ALA A 65 -20.75 19.44 21.30
C ALA A 65 -21.31 20.81 20.86
N GLN A 66 -21.07 21.22 19.62
CA GLN A 66 -21.65 22.46 19.07
C GLN A 66 -23.19 22.39 18.98
N ALA A 67 -23.73 21.25 18.57
CA ALA A 67 -25.17 21.03 18.53
C ALA A 67 -25.79 21.05 19.93
N GLU A 68 -25.10 20.54 20.95
CA GLU A 68 -25.58 20.67 22.34
C GLU A 68 -25.61 22.10 22.84
N VAL A 69 -24.54 22.86 22.58
CA VAL A 69 -24.52 24.29 22.92
C VAL A 69 -25.69 24.99 22.23
N ALA A 70 -25.90 24.74 20.93
CA ALA A 70 -27.01 25.32 20.18
C ALA A 70 -28.37 24.92 20.75
N SER A 71 -28.53 23.68 21.20
CA SER A 71 -29.75 23.20 21.89
C SER A 71 -30.00 23.97 23.20
N SER A 72 -28.95 24.17 24.01
CA SER A 72 -29.05 24.87 25.30
C SER A 72 -29.33 26.37 25.18
N THR A 73 -28.92 26.98 24.06
CA THR A 73 -29.08 28.42 23.81
C THR A 73 -30.30 28.77 22.97
N ALA A 74 -31.01 27.77 22.42
CA ALA A 74 -32.16 27.98 21.58
C ALA A 74 -33.33 28.57 22.39
N GLN A 75 -33.93 29.65 21.88
CA GLN A 75 -35.09 30.30 22.49
C GLN A 75 -36.38 29.51 22.25
N GLU A 76 -36.47 28.83 21.11
CA GLU A 76 -37.62 28.02 20.72
C GLU A 76 -37.42 26.55 21.10
N GLY A 77 -38.41 25.97 21.78
CA GLY A 77 -38.33 24.57 22.25
C GLY A 77 -38.25 23.55 21.10
N GLU A 78 -38.82 23.85 19.93
CA GLU A 78 -38.70 22.98 18.75
C GLU A 78 -37.29 22.99 18.17
N GLN A 79 -36.68 24.17 18.04
CA GLN A 79 -35.29 24.30 17.61
C GLN A 79 -34.31 23.65 18.61
N ALA A 80 -34.56 23.80 19.91
CA ALA A 80 -33.78 23.14 20.96
C ALA A 80 -33.81 21.60 20.81
N ARG A 81 -35.00 21.04 20.54
CA ARG A 81 -35.18 19.59 20.31
C ARG A 81 -34.50 19.11 19.03
N ALA A 82 -34.58 19.88 17.94
CA ALA A 82 -33.90 19.55 16.70
C ALA A 82 -32.38 19.47 16.89
N TRP A 83 -31.79 20.46 17.57
CA TRP A 83 -30.36 20.44 17.89
C TRP A 83 -29.96 19.29 18.82
N ALA A 84 -30.78 18.95 19.81
CA ALA A 84 -30.54 17.80 20.67
C ALA A 84 -30.53 16.47 19.89
N ALA A 85 -31.46 16.30 18.95
CA ALA A 85 -31.51 15.12 18.09
C ALA A 85 -30.28 15.03 17.15
N ILE A 86 -29.80 16.16 16.65
CA ILE A 86 -28.56 16.23 15.86
C ILE A 86 -27.36 15.83 16.72
N ALA A 87 -27.24 16.38 17.93
CA ALA A 87 -26.15 16.05 18.85
C ALA A 87 -26.10 14.54 19.16
N GLU A 88 -27.25 13.93 19.44
CA GLU A 88 -27.35 12.49 19.70
C GLU A 88 -26.96 11.65 18.49
N SER A 89 -27.46 12.01 17.31
CA SER A 89 -27.12 11.31 16.06
C SER A 89 -25.61 11.35 15.77
N LEU A 90 -24.97 12.49 16.01
CA LEU A 90 -23.53 12.67 15.83
C LEU A 90 -22.72 11.86 16.85
N ARG A 91 -23.17 11.78 18.10
CA ARG A 91 -22.57 10.93 19.14
C ARG A 91 -22.64 9.46 18.81
N HIS A 92 -23.81 9.00 18.37
CA HIS A 92 -23.97 7.61 17.97
C HIS A 92 -23.01 7.29 16.81
N LEU A 93 -22.94 8.16 15.81
CA LEU A 93 -22.03 7.97 14.68
C LEU A 93 -20.56 7.99 15.12
N HIS A 94 -20.19 8.89 16.05
CA HIS A 94 -18.85 8.93 16.64
C HIS A 94 -18.52 7.60 17.35
N ALA A 95 -19.39 7.12 18.24
CA ALA A 95 -19.19 5.88 18.98
C ALA A 95 -19.05 4.67 18.04
N GLN A 96 -19.89 4.59 16.99
CA GLN A 96 -19.79 3.56 15.97
C GLN A 96 -18.43 3.60 15.26
N ARG A 97 -17.96 4.79 14.85
CA ARG A 97 -16.68 4.92 14.15
C ARG A 97 -15.49 4.61 15.05
N VAL A 98 -15.53 4.97 16.33
CA VAL A 98 -14.51 4.60 17.31
C VAL A 98 -14.46 3.09 17.50
N ALA A 99 -15.60 2.42 17.62
CA ALA A 99 -15.66 0.95 17.75
C ALA A 99 -15.09 0.23 16.52
N GLU A 100 -15.31 0.77 15.32
CA GLU A 100 -14.76 0.20 14.07
C GLU A 100 -13.25 0.48 13.89
N GLN A 101 -12.70 1.50 14.55
CA GLN A 101 -11.36 2.03 14.29
C GLN A 101 -10.24 1.01 14.54
N GLU A 102 -10.36 0.23 15.61
CA GLU A 102 -9.35 -0.78 15.96
C GLU A 102 -9.24 -1.85 14.87
N SER A 103 -10.38 -2.42 14.45
CA SER A 103 -10.42 -3.44 13.40
C SER A 103 -9.85 -2.93 12.07
N LYS A 104 -10.20 -1.70 11.68
CA LYS A 104 -9.72 -1.04 10.46
C LYS A 104 -8.21 -0.77 10.53
N THR A 105 -7.72 -0.36 11.70
CA THR A 105 -6.28 -0.12 11.93
C THR A 105 -5.49 -1.42 11.84
N THR A 106 -5.97 -2.49 12.47
CA THR A 106 -5.35 -3.82 12.40
C THR A 106 -5.32 -4.37 10.97
N ALA A 107 -6.41 -4.23 10.22
CA ALA A 107 -6.46 -4.63 8.82
C ALA A 107 -5.46 -3.82 7.96
N ALA A 108 -5.38 -2.51 8.18
CA ALA A 108 -4.44 -1.63 7.50
C ALA A 108 -2.97 -1.99 7.80
N LEU A 109 -2.62 -2.21 9.07
CA LEU A 109 -1.28 -2.65 9.48
C LEU A 109 -0.92 -4.01 8.87
N THR A 110 -1.87 -4.94 8.87
CA THR A 110 -1.69 -6.26 8.25
C THR A 110 -1.45 -6.14 6.75
N ALA A 111 -2.20 -5.27 6.06
CA ALA A 111 -2.00 -5.00 4.64
C ALA A 111 -0.60 -4.42 4.39
N VAL A 112 -0.16 -3.43 5.18
CA VAL A 112 1.20 -2.87 5.12
C VAL A 112 2.26 -3.96 5.29
N ALA A 113 2.16 -4.77 6.35
CA ALA A 113 3.13 -5.82 6.64
C ALA A 113 3.23 -6.83 5.50
N ARG A 114 2.09 -7.31 4.99
CA ARG A 114 2.04 -8.25 3.87
C ARG A 114 2.60 -7.65 2.58
N GLY A 115 2.26 -6.40 2.28
CA GLY A 115 2.78 -5.73 1.08
C GLY A 115 4.27 -5.46 1.16
N GLU A 116 4.81 -5.08 2.32
CA GLU A 116 6.26 -4.90 2.50
C GLU A 116 7.02 -6.23 2.41
N LEU A 117 6.46 -7.32 2.97
CA LEU A 117 7.02 -8.67 2.82
C LEU A 117 7.11 -9.06 1.34
N LEU A 118 6.01 -8.89 0.60
CA LEU A 118 5.95 -9.22 -0.82
C LEU A 118 6.90 -8.34 -1.64
N ARG A 119 6.96 -7.03 -1.35
CA ARG A 119 7.92 -6.11 -1.97
C ARG A 119 9.37 -6.55 -1.73
N GLY A 120 9.68 -7.02 -0.53
CA GLY A 120 10.99 -7.59 -0.18
C GLY A 120 11.33 -8.84 -1.00
N HIS A 121 10.38 -9.76 -1.18
CA HIS A 121 10.57 -10.95 -2.00
C HIS A 121 10.76 -10.60 -3.49
N ILE A 122 10.00 -9.64 -4.02
CA ILE A 122 10.16 -9.16 -5.40
C ILE A 122 11.55 -8.53 -5.59
N ALA A 123 12.00 -7.72 -4.63
CA ALA A 123 13.33 -7.13 -4.68
C ALA A 123 14.43 -8.20 -4.63
N LYS A 124 14.27 -9.25 -3.84
CA LYS A 124 15.21 -10.38 -3.79
C LYS A 124 15.24 -11.15 -5.12
N PHE A 125 14.07 -11.43 -5.71
CA PHE A 125 13.98 -12.05 -7.03
C PHE A 125 14.79 -11.26 -8.06
N PHE A 126 14.53 -9.95 -8.16
CA PHE A 126 15.20 -9.09 -9.12
C PHE A 126 16.70 -8.99 -8.86
N LYS A 127 17.12 -8.82 -7.60
CA LYS A 127 18.54 -8.81 -7.23
C LYS A 127 19.27 -10.07 -7.72
N VAL A 128 18.73 -11.25 -7.41
CA VAL A 128 19.33 -12.54 -7.81
C VAL A 128 19.42 -12.64 -9.34
N THR A 129 18.35 -12.31 -10.05
CA THR A 129 18.30 -12.42 -11.52
C THR A 129 19.23 -11.43 -12.24
N THR A 130 19.46 -10.25 -11.66
CA THR A 130 20.38 -9.26 -12.24
C THR A 130 21.85 -9.59 -11.95
N THR A 131 22.15 -10.08 -10.74
CA THR A 131 23.53 -10.44 -10.35
C THR A 131 24.08 -11.65 -11.07
N ALA A 132 23.21 -12.55 -11.54
CA ALA A 132 23.62 -13.77 -12.23
C ALA A 132 23.80 -13.58 -13.76
N SER A 133 23.87 -12.34 -14.24
CA SER A 133 24.15 -12.07 -15.65
C SER A 133 25.63 -12.28 -15.99
N GLY A 134 25.91 -13.03 -17.07
CA GLY A 134 27.26 -13.32 -17.58
C GLY A 134 27.71 -12.39 -18.70
N GLY A 135 27.03 -11.26 -18.90
CA GLY A 135 27.29 -10.28 -19.96
C GLY A 135 26.02 -9.65 -20.55
N PRO A 136 26.15 -8.70 -21.50
CA PRO A 136 25.02 -7.96 -22.09
C PRO A 136 24.02 -8.82 -22.88
N SER A 137 24.43 -10.03 -23.29
CA SER A 137 23.62 -11.00 -24.03
C SER A 137 23.35 -12.30 -23.25
N LYS A 138 23.84 -12.42 -22.01
CA LYS A 138 23.69 -13.61 -21.15
C LYS A 138 23.12 -13.22 -19.79
N GLY A 139 21.85 -13.50 -19.54
CA GLY A 139 21.23 -13.23 -18.25
C GLY A 139 19.80 -13.72 -18.13
N PHE A 140 19.22 -13.53 -16.94
CA PHE A 140 17.92 -14.09 -16.58
C PHE A 140 16.73 -13.18 -16.93
N LEU A 141 16.99 -11.91 -17.26
CA LEU A 141 15.97 -10.93 -17.64
C LEU A 141 16.29 -10.36 -19.03
N SER A 142 15.36 -10.50 -19.96
CA SER A 142 15.44 -9.91 -21.30
C SER A 142 14.80 -8.51 -21.32
N THR A 143 15.34 -7.57 -22.07
CA THR A 143 14.61 -6.31 -22.35
C THR A 143 13.62 -6.45 -23.49
N SER A 144 13.65 -7.57 -24.22
CA SER A 144 12.68 -7.95 -25.25
C SER A 144 11.52 -8.73 -24.64
N ASP A 145 10.37 -8.71 -25.31
CA ASP A 145 9.21 -9.53 -24.94
C ASP A 145 9.41 -11.02 -25.33
N ALA A 146 8.52 -11.89 -24.88
CA ALA A 146 8.53 -13.31 -25.22
C ALA A 146 8.62 -13.57 -26.75
N GLY A 147 9.57 -14.41 -27.19
CA GLY A 147 9.74 -14.80 -28.60
C GLY A 147 10.60 -13.88 -29.47
N ALA A 148 11.13 -12.77 -28.93
CA ALA A 148 12.03 -11.87 -29.65
C ALA A 148 13.52 -12.21 -29.43
N GLY A 149 14.36 -11.97 -30.45
CA GLY A 149 15.80 -12.27 -30.41
C GLY A 149 16.52 -11.75 -29.16
N ALA A 150 17.52 -12.51 -28.69
CA ALA A 150 18.26 -12.34 -27.42
C ALA A 150 19.19 -11.10 -27.37
N GLY A 151 18.73 -9.95 -27.86
CA GLY A 151 19.58 -8.79 -28.12
C GLY A 151 20.08 -8.07 -26.87
N ASN A 152 19.34 -8.08 -25.76
CA ASN A 152 19.62 -7.18 -24.65
C ASN A 152 19.16 -7.76 -23.29
N VAL A 153 20.07 -7.85 -22.33
CA VAL A 153 19.83 -8.28 -20.94
C VAL A 153 19.60 -7.08 -20.03
N LYS A 154 18.62 -7.19 -19.12
CA LYS A 154 18.42 -6.17 -18.07
C LYS A 154 19.33 -6.46 -16.87
N GLN A 155 20.36 -5.63 -16.69
CA GLN A 155 21.36 -5.78 -15.61
C GLN A 155 21.02 -5.00 -14.34
N THR A 156 20.10 -4.03 -14.39
CA THR A 156 19.69 -3.23 -13.22
C THR A 156 18.20 -2.94 -13.27
N ILE A 157 17.52 -3.00 -12.13
CA ILE A 157 16.15 -2.50 -12.00
C ILE A 157 16.15 -1.44 -10.91
N SER A 158 15.95 -0.17 -11.28
CA SER A 158 16.02 0.98 -10.36
C SER A 158 15.01 0.94 -9.20
N ALA A 159 14.03 0.02 -9.23
CA ALA A 159 13.14 -0.24 -8.09
C ALA A 159 13.81 -0.98 -6.91
N LEU A 160 15.07 -1.40 -7.07
CA LEU A 160 15.82 -2.22 -6.11
C LEU A 160 16.52 -1.43 -4.99
N ASP A 161 16.76 -0.12 -5.17
CA ASP A 161 17.67 0.63 -4.27
C ASP A 161 17.02 1.15 -2.98
N ALA A 162 15.69 1.18 -2.86
CA ALA A 162 15.05 1.84 -1.71
C ALA A 162 14.68 0.91 -0.53
N GLY A 163 14.88 -0.41 -0.67
CA GLY A 163 14.13 -1.38 0.17
C GLY A 163 14.78 -1.84 1.47
N CYS A 164 16.07 -2.19 1.47
CA CYS A 164 16.64 -3.01 2.55
C CYS A 164 17.65 -2.29 3.45
N THR A 165 18.34 -1.25 2.97
CA THR A 165 19.49 -0.68 3.70
C THR A 165 19.20 0.71 4.28
N GLN A 166 18.25 1.47 3.74
CA GLN A 166 18.11 2.89 4.07
C GLN A 166 17.13 3.20 5.22
N ARG A 167 16.24 2.28 5.60
CA ARG A 167 15.36 2.47 6.78
C ARG A 167 16.02 2.13 8.11
N ARG A 168 17.05 1.27 8.13
CA ARG A 168 17.75 0.92 9.38
C ARG A 168 18.69 2.03 9.85
N THR A 169 19.28 2.79 8.94
CA THR A 169 20.16 3.94 9.27
C THR A 169 19.40 5.23 9.55
N ARG A 170 18.19 5.42 9.00
CA ARG A 170 17.43 6.67 9.22
C ARG A 170 16.73 6.75 10.58
N ASN A 171 16.42 5.61 11.21
CA ASN A 171 15.83 5.57 12.56
C ASN A 171 16.87 5.66 13.69
N LEU A 172 18.16 5.44 13.42
CA LEU A 172 19.21 5.58 14.43
C LEU A 172 19.73 7.02 14.60
N TYR A 173 19.37 7.94 13.70
CA TYR A 173 19.82 9.35 13.74
C TYR A 173 18.75 10.37 14.15
N ARG A 174 17.53 9.93 14.51
CA ARG A 174 16.42 10.85 14.86
C ARG A 174 15.98 10.81 16.33
N THR A 175 16.70 10.11 17.20
CA THR A 175 16.45 10.09 18.66
C THR A 175 17.63 10.66 19.47
N GLY A 176 18.50 11.45 18.83
CA GLY A 176 19.60 12.13 19.49
C GLY A 176 19.78 13.52 18.94
N LYS A 177 18.90 14.43 19.32
CA LYS A 177 19.12 15.88 19.46
C LYS A 177 17.86 16.51 20.07
#